data_AF-A2FJC6-F1
#
_entry.id   AF-A2FJC6-F1
#
_cell.length_a   1.000
_cell.length_b   1.000
_cell.length_c   1.000
_cell.angle_alpha   90.00
_cell.angle_beta   90.00
_cell.angle_gamma   90.00
#
_symmetry.space_group_name_H-M   'P 1'
#
loop_
_entity.id
_entity.type
_entity.pdbx_description
1 polymer ?
#
loop_
_entity_poly.entity_id
_entity_poly.type
_entity_poly.pdbx_seq_one_letter_code
_entity_poly.pdbx_strand_id
1 'polypeptide(L)' 'MLKYIYVTRSLAANDGSPGWNHLESIYYANAVISTGVNVFKDCIELKNVIGCNDLNDVGKSAFYGCTKLKSFKFT' A
#
# COMPACT_ATOMS: atom_id res chain seq x y z
N MET A 1 7.27 3.27 -16.70
CA MET A 1 6.69 3.57 -15.37
C MET A 1 7.14 2.50 -14.39
N LEU A 2 7.41 2.86 -13.15
CA LEU A 2 7.80 1.89 -12.12
C LEU A 2 6.59 1.05 -11.73
N LYS A 3 6.79 -0.27 -11.67
CA LYS A 3 5.76 -1.25 -11.26
C LYS A 3 5.79 -1.51 -9.76
N TYR A 4 6.69 -0.85 -9.03
CA TYR A 4 6.85 -1.05 -7.61
C TYR A 4 7.33 0.22 -6.91
N ILE A 5 7.11 0.27 -5.59
CA ILE A 5 7.63 1.33 -4.70
C ILE A 5 8.22 0.75 -3.42
N TYR A 6 9.10 1.55 -2.81
CA TYR A 6 9.59 1.35 -1.46
C TYR A 6 8.96 2.41 -0.53
N VAL A 7 8.18 1.96 0.44
CA VAL A 7 7.60 2.81 1.48
C VAL A 7 8.59 2.83 2.64
N THR A 8 9.25 3.95 2.85
CA THR A 8 10.29 4.13 3.88
C THR A 8 9.83 5.02 5.04
N ARG A 9 8.59 5.50 4.99
CA ARG A 9 7.94 6.32 6.01
C ARG A 9 6.44 6.10 5.96
N SER A 10 5.74 6.44 7.04
CA SER A 10 4.28 6.45 7.04
C SER A 10 3.72 7.36 5.93
N LEU A 11 2.70 6.88 5.24
CA LEU A 11 2.01 7.62 4.18
C LEU A 11 0.77 8.28 4.75
N ALA A 12 0.57 9.57 4.49
CA ALA A 12 -0.65 10.29 4.85
C ALA A 12 -1.76 10.05 3.83
N ALA A 13 -3.01 10.31 4.22
CA ALA A 13 -4.16 10.20 3.33
C ALA A 13 -3.97 11.06 2.08
N ASN A 14 -4.29 10.48 0.94
CA ASN A 14 -4.32 11.17 -0.35
C ASN A 14 -5.77 11.56 -0.67
N ASP A 15 -6.03 12.87 -0.68
CA ASP A 15 -7.31 13.47 -1.12
C ASP A 15 -7.50 13.40 -2.65
N GLY A 16 -6.45 13.09 -3.40
CA GLY A 16 -6.50 12.58 -4.78
C GLY A 16 -5.51 11.44 -4.91
N SER A 17 -6.00 10.23 -5.15
CA SER A 17 -5.16 9.04 -5.31
C SER A 17 -4.03 9.28 -6.31
N PRO A 18 -2.74 9.42 -5.90
CA PRO A 18 -1.59 9.19 -6.77
C PRO A 18 -1.89 8.01 -7.69
N GLY A 19 -1.65 8.20 -8.99
CA GLY A 19 -1.97 7.27 -10.06
C GLY A 19 -1.17 5.96 -9.99
N TRP A 20 -1.33 5.23 -8.90
CA TRP A 20 -0.71 3.97 -8.57
C TRP A 20 -1.42 2.78 -9.25
N ASN A 21 -2.35 3.04 -10.17
CA ASN A 21 -3.12 2.03 -10.90
C ASN A 21 -2.25 1.03 -11.69
N HIS A 22 -0.95 1.32 -11.84
CA HIS A 22 0.05 0.48 -12.49
C HIS A 22 0.99 -0.27 -11.52
N LEU A 23 0.87 -0.05 -10.20
CA LEU A 23 1.70 -0.75 -9.23
C LEU A 23 1.35 -2.24 -9.20
N GLU A 24 2.37 -3.08 -9.29
CA GLU A 24 2.26 -4.52 -9.10
C GLU A 24 2.74 -4.95 -7.70
N SER A 25 3.67 -4.21 -7.08
CA SER A 25 4.25 -4.54 -5.78
C SER A 25 4.54 -3.33 -4.90
N ILE A 26 4.34 -3.47 -3.60
CA ILE A 26 4.75 -2.50 -2.58
C ILE A 26 5.70 -3.18 -1.60
N TYR A 27 6.83 -2.53 -1.33
CA TYR A 27 7.83 -2.96 -0.36
C TYR A 27 7.89 -1.97 0.80
N TYR A 28 7.49 -2.40 1.99
CA TYR A 28 7.61 -1.64 3.22
C TYR A 28 9.00 -1.85 3.84
N ALA A 29 9.61 -0.76 4.29
CA ALA A 29 10.80 -0.82 5.14
C ALA A 29 10.41 -1.11 6.59
N ASN A 30 11.38 -1.63 7.35
CA ASN A 30 11.27 -1.71 8.80
C ASN A 30 11.03 -0.30 9.36
N ALA A 31 10.21 -0.20 10.41
CA ALA A 31 9.72 1.01 11.06
C ALA A 31 8.60 1.81 10.36
N VAL A 32 7.97 1.31 9.29
CA VAL A 32 6.74 1.94 8.79
C VAL A 32 5.54 1.47 9.62
N ILE A 33 5.04 2.38 10.46
CA ILE A 33 4.01 2.06 11.46
C ILE A 33 2.60 2.22 10.90
N SER A 34 2.39 3.09 9.90
CA SER A 34 1.05 3.46 9.45
C SER A 34 0.91 3.76 7.95
N THR A 35 -0.28 3.49 7.42
CA THR A 35 -0.72 3.88 6.06
C THR A 35 -2.02 4.66 6.16
N GLY A 36 -2.13 5.80 5.49
CA GLY A 36 -3.31 6.65 5.51
C GLY A 36 -4.54 6.08 4.78
N VAL A 37 -5.65 6.81 4.88
CA VAL A 37 -6.92 6.52 4.20
C VAL A 37 -6.74 6.57 2.67
N ASN A 38 -7.30 5.59 1.95
CA ASN A 38 -7.30 5.50 0.48
C ASN A 38 -5.93 5.50 -0.25
N VAL A 39 -4.81 5.34 0.46
CA VAL A 39 -3.45 5.54 -0.10
C VAL A 39 -3.16 4.71 -1.37
N PHE A 40 -3.65 3.48 -1.42
CA PHE A 40 -3.53 2.57 -2.56
C PHE A 40 -4.90 2.20 -3.14
N LYS A 41 -5.91 3.08 -2.99
CA LYS A 41 -7.23 2.87 -3.57
C LYS A 41 -7.12 2.65 -5.08
N ASP A 42 -7.86 1.68 -5.59
CA ASP A 42 -7.98 1.32 -7.00
C ASP A 42 -6.65 0.91 -7.69
N CYS A 43 -5.64 0.47 -6.93
CA CYS A 43 -4.44 -0.16 -7.47
C CYS A 43 -4.75 -1.57 -8.01
N ILE A 44 -5.49 -1.65 -9.12
CA ILE A 44 -6.01 -2.91 -9.69
C ILE A 44 -4.91 -3.89 -10.12
N GLU A 45 -3.71 -3.39 -10.41
CA GLU A 45 -2.54 -4.21 -10.77
C GLU A 45 -1.78 -4.75 -9.56
N LEU A 46 -2.08 -4.29 -8.34
CA LEU A 46 -1.32 -4.60 -7.13
C LEU A 46 -1.52 -6.06 -6.75
N LYS A 47 -0.43 -6.82 -6.74
CA LYS A 47 -0.41 -8.25 -6.42
C LYS A 47 0.25 -8.51 -5.07
N ASN A 48 1.29 -7.74 -4.75
CA ASN A 48 2.18 -8.02 -3.62
C ASN A 48 2.32 -6.82 -2.70
N VAL A 49 2.22 -7.07 -1.41
CA VAL A 49 2.53 -6.13 -0.33
C VAL A 49 3.47 -6.88 0.62
N ILE A 50 4.71 -6.41 0.73
CA ILE A 50 5.82 -7.13 1.37
C ILE A 50 6.46 -6.23 2.44
N GLY A 51 6.91 -6.80 3.55
CA GLY A 51 7.65 -6.08 4.59
C GLY A 51 6.77 -5.36 5.64
N CYS A 52 5.51 -5.77 5.79
CA CYS A 52 4.53 -5.13 6.69
C CYS A 52 4.65 -5.55 8.16
N ASN A 53 5.81 -6.00 8.63
CA ASN A 53 5.98 -6.53 9.98
C ASN A 53 5.69 -5.48 11.06
N ASP A 54 6.04 -4.22 10.81
CA ASP A 54 5.85 -3.11 11.77
C ASP A 54 4.57 -2.29 11.49
N LEU A 55 3.79 -2.66 10.47
CA LEU A 55 2.63 -1.91 10.02
C LEU A 55 1.45 -2.21 10.96
N ASN A 56 1.20 -1.29 11.89
CA ASN A 56 0.19 -1.45 12.95
C ASN A 56 -1.12 -0.72 12.64
N ASP A 57 -1.08 0.30 11.81
CA ASP A 57 -2.25 1.11 11.46
C ASP A 57 -2.45 1.17 9.94
N VAL A 58 -3.58 0.64 9.47
CA VAL A 58 -3.98 0.68 8.06
C VAL A 58 -5.26 1.48 7.96
N GLY A 59 -5.14 2.66 7.36
CA GLY A 59 -6.22 3.59 7.16
C GLY A 59 -7.37 2.97 6.38
N LYS A 60 -8.57 3.49 6.67
CA LYS A 60 -9.81 3.04 6.02
C LYS A 60 -9.64 3.01 4.50
N SER A 61 -10.03 1.89 3.89
CA SER A 61 -10.00 1.72 2.44
C SER A 61 -8.62 1.90 1.79
N ALA A 62 -7.51 1.80 2.55
CA ALA A 62 -6.16 1.98 2.01
C ALA A 62 -5.87 1.08 0.80
N PHE A 63 -6.42 -0.13 0.75
CA PHE A 63 -6.30 -1.08 -0.36
C PHE A 63 -7.65 -1.40 -1.02
N TYR A 64 -8.64 -0.50 -0.90
CA TYR A 64 -9.95 -0.70 -1.52
C TYR A 64 -9.81 -0.73 -3.05
N GLY A 65 -10.45 -1.68 -3.72
CA GLY A 65 -10.37 -1.81 -5.18
C GLY A 65 -9.08 -2.47 -5.71
N CYS A 66 -8.17 -2.91 -4.84
CA CYS A 66 -6.99 -3.70 -5.23
C CYS A 66 -7.39 -5.15 -5.58
N THR A 67 -8.02 -5.36 -6.72
CA THR A 67 -8.67 -6.63 -7.09
C THR A 67 -7.71 -7.81 -7.28
N LYS A 68 -6.42 -7.55 -7.57
CA LYS A 68 -5.38 -8.59 -7.72
C LYS A 68 -4.62 -8.89 -6.43
N LEU A 69 -4.86 -8.14 -5.36
CA LEU A 69 -4.18 -8.31 -4.08
C LEU A 69 -4.77 -9.51 -3.35
N LYS A 70 -4.00 -10.59 -3.22
CA LYS A 70 -4.49 -11.85 -2.63
C LYS A 70 -4.76 -11.72 -1.13
N SER A 71 -3.70 -11.43 -0.38
CA SER A 71 -3.70 -11.20 1.06
C SER A 71 -2.28 -10.85 1.47
N PHE A 72 -2.11 -10.06 2.52
CA PHE A 72 -0.83 -9.86 3.18
C PHE A 72 -1.04 -9.96 4.69
N LYS A 73 0.00 -10.36 5.42
CA LYS A 73 -0.07 -10.57 6.87
C LYS A 73 0.74 -9.49 7.58
N PHE A 74 0.20 -9.02 8.69
CA PHE A 74 0.95 -8.41 9.78
C PHE A 74 1.41 -9.56 10.68
N THR A 75 2.68 -9.56 11.10
CA THR A 75 3.20 -10.55 12.07
C THR A 75 3.28 -9.88 13.43
#